data_AF-A0A6G1QCQ1-F1
#
_entry.id   AF-A0A6G1QCQ1-F1
#
_cell.length_a   1.000
_cell.length_b   1.000
_cell.length_c   1.000
_cell.angle_alpha   90.00
_cell.angle_beta   90.00
_cell.angle_gamma   90.00
#
_symmetry.space_group_name_H-M   'P 1'
#
loop_
_entity.id
_entity.type
_entity.pdbx_description
1 polymer ?
#
loop_
_entity_poly.entity_id
_entity_poly.type
_entity_poly.pdbx_seq_one_letter_code
_entity_poly.pdbx_strand_id
1 'polypeptide(L)'
;MDYTRSHNPKSSYHKQKTAHKRKGDDSGRTHREPPSGPNPWENPLAAQGLSTRKELYERDFPLYKQPVEVGCFSLDSERRFFNDSRQMRYYVEPDRNPNFDLRDGYRDRFIKRDDNVKEKLDHMLQWILTNRSKLNASAATASSCALDVDYVTWRGHLTKLLTTPYETREGWLLAVTKFRDTLYISEVETEAAYRERMNRTERHEEMMYWGYKFEQYTCADDVHSLPDPGGVVNTNEAFCTVVRTRLAHHRLLFSGEVDCRDKDPSAPAPPACYVELKTSAEICTPKQRSNFHRFKLLKWWAQSFLPGVPRVVAGFRDHEGVVVSVETFDISKMSQLIKKEHNCWKPTVCMNFCCDFLSYVKHVATENNPHVVYLFSWEPHRDVTYSVHRDSQYSFLPHWYVEQMSKS
;
A
#
# COMPACT_ATOMS: atom_id res chain seq x y z
N MET A 1 55.06 41.29 20.64
CA MET A 1 55.16 41.34 19.18
C MET A 1 53.80 40.93 18.62
N ASP A 2 52.92 41.92 18.44
CA ASP A 2 52.39 42.39 17.14
C ASP A 2 51.57 41.40 16.27
N TYR A 3 50.43 41.73 15.63
CA TYR A 3 49.57 42.92 15.57
C TYR A 3 48.22 42.55 14.87
N THR A 4 47.11 43.16 15.36
CA THR A 4 45.88 43.69 14.68
C THR A 4 44.85 42.92 13.81
N ARG A 5 43.60 42.98 14.34
CA ARG A 5 42.26 43.38 13.81
C ARG A 5 42.09 44.04 12.41
N SER A 6 40.90 43.83 11.82
CA SER A 6 40.00 44.90 11.31
C SER A 6 38.55 44.41 10.97
N HIS A 7 37.57 45.30 11.10
CA HIS A 7 36.11 45.17 10.88
C HIS A 7 35.64 46.00 9.65
N ASN A 8 34.57 45.53 8.98
CA ASN A 8 33.42 46.15 8.24
C ASN A 8 33.22 47.71 8.23
N PRO A 9 32.29 48.39 7.48
CA PRO A 9 31.24 47.97 6.49
C PRO A 9 30.79 49.01 5.37
N LYS A 10 29.65 48.71 4.68
CA LYS A 10 28.55 49.58 4.09
C LYS A 10 28.75 50.43 2.80
N SER A 11 27.78 50.36 1.86
CA SER A 11 26.81 51.45 1.51
C SER A 11 25.95 51.17 0.25
N SER A 12 24.70 51.67 0.25
CA SER A 12 23.64 51.69 -0.79
C SER A 12 23.87 52.70 -1.92
N TYR A 13 23.13 52.65 -3.04
CA TYR A 13 22.49 53.84 -3.68
C TYR A 13 21.44 53.50 -4.78
N HIS A 14 20.65 54.53 -5.12
CA HIS A 14 19.32 54.57 -5.75
C HIS A 14 19.25 54.66 -7.29
N LYS A 15 18.01 54.42 -7.79
CA LYS A 15 17.39 54.63 -9.12
C LYS A 15 17.74 55.94 -9.87
N GLN A 16 17.71 55.89 -11.20
CA GLN A 16 17.02 56.89 -12.04
C GLN A 16 16.69 56.40 -13.47
N LYS A 17 15.58 56.94 -14.00
CA LYS A 17 14.93 56.68 -15.30
C LYS A 17 15.57 57.53 -16.42
N THR A 18 15.46 57.07 -17.67
CA THR A 18 15.17 57.94 -18.84
C THR A 18 14.50 57.15 -19.98
N ALA A 19 13.62 57.83 -20.70
CA ALA A 19 12.90 57.36 -21.88
C ALA A 19 13.10 58.37 -23.02
N HIS A 20 13.28 57.93 -24.27
CA HIS A 20 13.09 58.76 -25.47
C HIS A 20 12.57 57.93 -26.67
N LYS A 21 11.56 58.54 -27.35
CA LYS A 21 10.86 58.25 -28.63
C LYS A 21 11.83 58.18 -29.84
N ARG A 22 11.53 57.74 -31.08
CA ARG A 22 10.39 57.36 -31.98
C ARG A 22 11.10 56.74 -33.23
N LYS A 23 10.58 55.87 -34.10
CA LYS A 23 9.47 55.98 -35.08
C LYS A 23 9.56 54.76 -36.03
N GLY A 24 8.45 54.30 -36.62
CA GLY A 24 8.45 53.38 -37.77
C GLY A 24 7.15 52.58 -37.88
N ASP A 25 6.26 53.01 -38.77
CA ASP A 25 5.04 52.31 -39.18
C ASP A 25 5.37 51.02 -39.96
N ASP A 26 4.63 49.94 -39.74
CA ASP A 26 4.08 49.15 -40.85
C ASP A 26 2.86 48.32 -40.43
N SER A 27 2.01 48.14 -41.42
CA SER A 27 0.67 47.59 -41.51
C SER A 27 0.54 46.08 -41.26
N GLY A 28 -0.59 45.66 -40.66
CA GLY A 28 -0.94 44.25 -40.53
C GLY A 28 -2.28 44.03 -39.85
N ARG A 29 -3.35 43.84 -40.63
CA ARG A 29 -4.69 43.45 -40.18
C ARG A 29 -4.66 42.08 -39.52
N THR A 30 -5.15 41.96 -38.28
CA THR A 30 -5.50 40.67 -37.66
C THR A 30 -6.96 40.69 -37.23
N HIS A 31 -7.75 39.79 -37.82
CA HIS A 31 -9.10 39.44 -37.39
C HIS A 31 -9.09 39.02 -35.92
N ARG A 32 -9.93 39.65 -35.08
CA ARG A 32 -10.25 39.18 -33.73
C ARG A 32 -11.41 38.19 -33.82
N GLU A 33 -11.15 36.93 -33.55
CA GLU A 33 -12.19 35.99 -33.12
C GLU A 33 -12.56 36.28 -31.65
N PRO A 34 -13.84 36.19 -31.25
CA PRO A 34 -14.23 36.34 -29.86
C PRO A 34 -13.84 35.09 -29.05
N PRO A 35 -13.55 35.21 -27.75
CA PRO A 35 -13.21 34.06 -26.92
C PRO A 35 -14.38 33.08 -26.86
N SER A 36 -14.11 31.83 -27.23
CA SER A 36 -15.01 30.69 -27.08
C SER A 36 -15.50 30.58 -25.63
N GLY A 37 -16.82 30.58 -25.46
CA GLY A 37 -17.47 30.31 -24.17
C GLY A 37 -17.16 28.90 -23.64
N PRO A 38 -17.46 28.64 -22.35
CA PRO A 38 -17.14 27.37 -21.71
C PRO A 38 -17.86 26.20 -22.39
N ASN A 39 -17.12 25.10 -22.54
CA ASN A 39 -17.56 23.89 -23.22
C ASN A 39 -18.66 23.18 -22.39
N PRO A 40 -19.83 22.80 -22.93
CA PRO A 40 -20.97 22.31 -22.13
C PRO A 40 -20.81 20.91 -21.53
N TRP A 41 -19.64 20.28 -21.67
CA TRP A 41 -19.38 18.90 -21.22
C TRP A 41 -18.56 18.80 -19.93
N GLU A 42 -18.21 19.93 -19.30
CA GLU A 42 -17.63 19.91 -17.97
C GLU A 42 -18.73 19.76 -16.92
N ASN A 43 -18.94 18.51 -16.51
CA ASN A 43 -19.77 18.19 -15.36
C ASN A 43 -19.22 18.94 -14.12
N PRO A 44 -19.97 19.85 -13.47
CA PRO A 44 -19.44 20.71 -12.39
C PRO A 44 -18.89 19.97 -11.17
N LEU A 45 -19.20 18.67 -11.04
CA LEU A 45 -18.68 17.77 -10.00
C LEU A 45 -17.32 17.13 -10.35
N ALA A 46 -16.86 17.21 -11.61
CA ALA A 46 -15.53 16.76 -12.02
C ALA A 46 -14.40 17.64 -11.43
N ALA A 47 -14.74 18.81 -10.87
CA ALA A 47 -13.80 19.79 -10.34
C ALA A 47 -13.41 19.59 -8.86
N GLN A 48 -14.02 18.65 -8.12
CA GLN A 48 -13.66 18.41 -6.72
C GLN A 48 -12.86 17.12 -6.57
N GLY A 49 -11.53 17.28 -6.50
CA GLY A 49 -10.64 16.26 -5.96
C GLY A 49 -10.89 16.03 -4.46
N LEU A 50 -10.34 14.93 -3.92
CA LEU A 50 -10.38 14.66 -2.48
C LEU A 50 -9.09 15.14 -1.82
N SER A 51 -9.19 16.11 -0.90
CA SER A 51 -8.00 16.66 -0.27
C SER A 51 -7.29 15.68 0.65
N THR A 52 -5.97 15.66 0.66
CA THR A 52 -5.17 14.72 1.48
C THR A 52 -4.58 15.37 2.74
N ARG A 53 -4.90 16.64 2.99
CA ARG A 53 -4.45 17.38 4.18
C ARG A 53 -4.94 16.71 5.45
N LYS A 54 -3.99 16.25 6.27
CA LYS A 54 -4.25 15.51 7.53
C LYS A 54 -5.20 16.23 8.48
N GLU A 55 -5.19 17.57 8.48
CA GLU A 55 -6.01 18.41 9.36
C GLU A 55 -7.52 18.19 9.14
N LEU A 56 -7.92 17.78 7.92
CA LEU A 56 -9.32 17.49 7.57
C LEU A 56 -9.82 16.17 8.16
N TYR A 57 -8.91 15.32 8.62
CA TYR A 57 -9.19 13.95 9.07
C TYR A 57 -8.94 13.76 10.57
N GLU A 58 -8.66 14.85 11.29
CA GLU A 58 -8.52 14.87 12.75
C GLU A 58 -9.90 14.84 13.44
N ARG A 59 -10.62 13.73 13.25
CA ARG A 59 -11.89 13.43 13.91
C ARG A 59 -11.78 12.11 14.69
N ASP A 60 -12.87 11.70 15.34
CA ASP A 60 -12.92 10.44 16.08
C ASP A 60 -12.57 9.24 15.20
N PHE A 61 -12.05 8.19 15.83
CA PHE A 61 -11.71 6.96 15.12
C PHE A 61 -12.98 6.35 14.51
N PRO A 62 -13.06 6.17 13.18
CA PRO A 62 -14.26 5.64 12.55
C PRO A 62 -14.44 4.18 12.96
N LEU A 63 -15.70 3.72 13.04
CA LEU A 63 -15.97 2.32 13.34
C LEU A 63 -15.23 1.42 12.34
N TYR A 64 -14.30 0.62 12.84
CA TYR A 64 -13.68 -0.46 12.09
C TYR A 64 -14.07 -1.77 12.74
N LYS A 65 -14.88 -2.58 12.06
CA LYS A 65 -15.28 -3.88 12.60
C LYS A 65 -14.05 -4.79 12.70
N GLN A 66 -14.07 -5.66 13.70
CA GLN A 66 -13.04 -6.69 13.82
C GLN A 66 -12.96 -7.48 12.50
N PRO A 67 -11.77 -7.58 11.87
CA PRO A 67 -11.61 -8.32 10.64
C PRO A 67 -11.82 -9.83 10.88
N VAL A 68 -12.52 -10.49 9.96
CA VAL A 68 -12.81 -11.92 10.02
C VAL A 68 -12.21 -12.57 8.79
N GLU A 69 -11.37 -13.59 8.98
CA GLU A 69 -10.93 -14.43 7.87
C GLU A 69 -12.12 -15.22 7.31
N VAL A 70 -12.35 -15.11 6.01
CA VAL A 70 -13.39 -15.86 5.28
C VAL A 70 -12.80 -16.96 4.39
N GLY A 71 -11.48 -17.04 4.33
CA GLY A 71 -10.71 -18.14 3.75
C GLY A 71 -9.29 -17.71 3.44
N CYS A 72 -8.57 -18.54 2.69
CA CYS A 72 -7.19 -18.31 2.28
C CYS A 72 -6.91 -18.96 0.93
N PHE A 73 -5.73 -18.67 0.38
CA PHE A 73 -5.13 -19.40 -0.72
C PHE A 73 -3.61 -19.32 -0.64
N SER A 74 -2.96 -20.18 -1.41
CA SER A 74 -1.52 -20.30 -1.50
C SER A 74 -1.05 -20.15 -2.95
N LEU A 75 0.16 -19.62 -3.12
CA LEU A 75 0.88 -19.53 -4.38
C LEU A 75 2.16 -20.35 -4.23
N ASP A 76 2.35 -21.39 -5.05
CA ASP A 76 3.50 -22.28 -4.93
C ASP A 76 4.80 -21.66 -5.51
N SER A 77 5.86 -22.47 -5.54
CA SER A 77 7.17 -22.07 -6.05
C SER A 77 7.19 -21.66 -7.53
N GLU A 78 6.16 -22.03 -8.30
CA GLU A 78 5.93 -21.64 -9.70
C GLU A 78 4.83 -20.57 -9.82
N ARG A 79 4.43 -19.93 -8.71
CA ARG A 79 3.37 -18.91 -8.62
C ARG A 79 1.97 -19.41 -9.00
N ARG A 80 1.72 -20.72 -8.93
CA ARG A 80 0.43 -21.31 -9.25
C ARG A 80 -0.53 -21.22 -8.07
N PHE A 81 -1.79 -20.94 -8.36
CA PHE A 81 -2.85 -20.79 -7.37
C PHE A 81 -3.35 -22.12 -6.81
N PHE A 82 -3.46 -22.18 -5.49
CA PHE A 82 -4.12 -23.27 -4.76
C PHE A 82 -5.07 -22.70 -3.70
N ASN A 83 -6.32 -23.15 -3.70
CA ASN A 83 -7.34 -22.72 -2.74
C ASN A 83 -7.22 -23.43 -1.38
N ASP A 84 -6.02 -23.39 -0.79
CA ASP A 84 -5.68 -24.01 0.49
C ASP A 84 -4.55 -23.24 1.20
N SER A 85 -4.09 -23.78 2.33
CA SER A 85 -3.07 -23.17 3.20
C SER A 85 -1.70 -23.85 3.10
N ARG A 86 -1.35 -24.50 1.99
CA ARG A 86 -0.12 -25.29 1.88
C ARG A 86 1.18 -24.48 2.07
N GLN A 87 1.14 -23.17 1.78
CA GLN A 87 2.29 -22.27 1.95
C GLN A 87 2.30 -21.54 3.30
N MET A 88 1.42 -21.91 4.24
CA MET A 88 1.46 -21.36 5.59
C MET A 88 2.68 -21.88 6.33
N ARG A 89 3.52 -20.97 6.83
CA ARG A 89 4.65 -21.28 7.70
C ARG A 89 4.36 -20.94 9.15
N TYR A 90 5.13 -21.52 10.06
CA TYR A 90 4.96 -21.40 11.50
C TYR A 90 6.10 -20.60 12.13
N TYR A 91 5.75 -19.57 12.88
CA TYR A 91 6.70 -18.72 13.58
C TYR A 91 7.50 -19.54 14.61
N VAL A 92 8.81 -19.40 14.56
CA VAL A 92 9.75 -19.94 15.53
C VAL A 92 10.47 -18.75 16.15
N GLU A 93 10.19 -18.52 17.43
CA GLU A 93 10.79 -17.41 18.17
C GLU A 93 12.31 -17.58 18.26
N PRO A 94 13.09 -16.64 17.71
CA PRO A 94 14.54 -16.69 17.80
C PRO A 94 15.02 -16.18 19.16
N ASP A 95 16.31 -16.41 19.44
CA ASP A 95 16.98 -15.73 20.54
C ASP A 95 16.92 -14.19 20.36
N ARG A 96 17.00 -13.46 21.48
CA ARG A 96 17.00 -11.99 21.46
C ARG A 96 18.11 -11.38 20.62
N ASN A 97 19.25 -12.06 20.49
CA ASN A 97 20.44 -11.63 19.75
C ASN A 97 20.91 -12.78 18.83
N PRO A 98 20.20 -13.03 17.72
CA PRO A 98 20.35 -14.29 17.00
C PRO A 98 21.55 -14.34 16.05
N ASN A 99 22.13 -13.19 15.68
CA ASN A 99 23.24 -13.08 14.72
C ASN A 99 22.93 -13.71 13.35
N PHE A 100 21.70 -13.55 12.86
CA PHE A 100 21.31 -14.06 11.53
C PHE A 100 21.97 -13.26 10.41
N ASP A 101 22.70 -13.93 9.51
CA ASP A 101 23.28 -13.32 8.31
C ASP A 101 22.25 -13.25 7.19
N LEU A 102 21.67 -12.07 6.96
CA LEU A 102 20.64 -11.91 5.94
C LEU A 102 21.19 -11.96 4.51
N ARG A 103 22.51 -12.00 4.31
CA ARG A 103 23.15 -12.07 2.99
C ARG A 103 23.37 -13.50 2.53
N ASP A 104 23.34 -14.46 3.46
CA ASP A 104 23.49 -15.88 3.14
C ASP A 104 22.47 -16.31 2.09
N GLY A 105 22.94 -16.91 0.99
CA GLY A 105 22.12 -17.41 -0.10
C GLY A 105 21.68 -16.38 -1.16
N TYR A 106 21.99 -15.08 -1.01
CA TYR A 106 21.52 -14.05 -1.95
C TYR A 106 21.98 -14.30 -3.40
N ARG A 107 23.20 -14.81 -3.59
CA ARG A 107 23.81 -14.99 -4.92
C ARG A 107 23.48 -16.32 -5.59
N ASP A 108 23.21 -17.36 -4.80
CA ASP A 108 23.18 -18.75 -5.26
C ASP A 108 21.87 -19.49 -4.91
N ARG A 109 21.09 -18.98 -3.94
CA ARG A 109 19.85 -19.60 -3.43
C ARG A 109 18.68 -18.62 -3.37
N PHE A 110 18.64 -17.67 -4.30
CA PHE A 110 17.54 -16.71 -4.43
C PHE A 110 16.80 -16.86 -5.76
N ILE A 111 15.51 -17.18 -5.69
CA ILE A 111 14.59 -17.18 -6.82
C ILE A 111 13.63 -16.01 -6.64
N LYS A 112 13.84 -14.96 -7.44
CA LYS A 112 12.99 -13.76 -7.41
C LYS A 112 11.83 -13.90 -8.39
N ARG A 113 10.61 -13.63 -7.91
CA ARG A 113 9.41 -13.42 -8.75
C ARG A 113 9.67 -12.34 -9.81
N ASP A 114 9.16 -12.55 -11.01
CA ASP A 114 9.26 -11.57 -12.09
C ASP A 114 8.34 -10.35 -11.86
N ASP A 115 8.95 -9.21 -11.49
CA ASP A 115 8.25 -7.94 -11.24
C ASP A 115 7.57 -7.33 -12.51
N ASN A 116 7.86 -7.86 -13.70
CA ASN A 116 7.24 -7.42 -14.95
C ASN A 116 5.86 -8.05 -15.17
N VAL A 117 5.57 -9.18 -14.52
CA VAL A 117 4.27 -9.83 -14.59
C VAL A 117 3.31 -9.11 -13.64
N LYS A 118 2.34 -8.38 -14.21
CA LYS A 118 1.34 -7.64 -13.43
C LYS A 118 0.11 -8.51 -13.19
N GLU A 119 0.10 -9.21 -12.06
CA GLU A 119 -0.99 -10.12 -11.64
C GLU A 119 -2.30 -9.37 -11.25
N LYS A 120 -2.22 -8.06 -11.02
CA LYS A 120 -3.37 -7.21 -10.65
C LYS A 120 -4.20 -7.85 -9.53
N LEU A 121 -5.49 -8.17 -9.74
CA LEU A 121 -6.35 -8.84 -8.77
C LEU A 121 -6.55 -10.33 -9.05
N ASP A 122 -5.86 -10.91 -10.03
CA ASP A 122 -6.22 -12.19 -10.65
C ASP A 122 -6.38 -13.33 -9.63
N HIS A 123 -5.43 -13.51 -8.71
CA HIS A 123 -5.50 -14.55 -7.67
C HIS A 123 -6.66 -14.33 -6.70
N MET A 124 -6.98 -13.08 -6.37
CA MET A 124 -8.14 -12.76 -5.52
C MET A 124 -9.45 -13.05 -6.27
N LEU A 125 -9.52 -12.76 -7.56
CA LEU A 125 -10.67 -13.05 -8.41
C LEU A 125 -10.86 -14.57 -8.60
N GLN A 126 -9.77 -15.34 -8.72
CA GLN A 126 -9.79 -16.81 -8.75
C GLN A 126 -10.34 -17.38 -7.43
N TRP A 127 -9.90 -16.83 -6.29
CA TRP A 127 -10.42 -17.21 -4.98
C TRP A 127 -11.92 -16.92 -4.86
N ILE A 128 -12.38 -15.76 -5.33
CA ILE A 128 -13.80 -15.38 -5.32
C ILE A 128 -14.64 -16.38 -6.14
N LEU A 129 -14.21 -16.72 -7.37
CA LEU A 129 -14.94 -17.70 -8.18
C LEU A 129 -14.98 -19.07 -7.51
N THR A 130 -13.86 -19.51 -6.94
CA THR A 130 -13.74 -20.83 -6.29
C THR A 130 -14.60 -20.93 -5.01
N ASN A 131 -14.81 -19.81 -4.32
CA ASN A 131 -15.55 -19.77 -3.04
C ASN A 131 -16.90 -19.05 -3.13
N ARG A 132 -17.43 -18.83 -4.33
CA ARG A 132 -18.65 -18.03 -4.58
C ARG A 132 -19.86 -18.52 -3.78
N SER A 133 -20.06 -19.83 -3.67
CA SER A 133 -21.16 -20.43 -2.90
C SER A 133 -21.11 -20.07 -1.42
N LYS A 134 -19.90 -20.02 -0.83
CA LYS A 134 -19.68 -19.62 0.57
C LYS A 134 -19.95 -18.13 0.78
N LEU A 135 -19.60 -17.29 -0.20
CA LEU A 135 -19.80 -15.84 -0.13
C LEU A 135 -21.29 -15.44 -0.27
N ASN A 136 -22.08 -16.23 -1.02
CA ASN A 136 -23.48 -15.95 -1.29
C ASN A 136 -24.46 -16.57 -0.26
N ALA A 137 -23.98 -17.46 0.62
CA ALA A 137 -24.84 -18.18 1.57
C ALA A 137 -25.61 -17.27 2.56
N SER A 138 -25.21 -16.00 2.72
CA SER A 138 -25.93 -15.02 3.55
C SER A 138 -26.99 -14.20 2.80
N ALA A 139 -27.10 -14.32 1.48
CA ALA A 139 -27.99 -13.50 0.65
C ALA A 139 -29.26 -14.26 0.26
N ALA A 140 -30.22 -14.39 1.20
CA ALA A 140 -31.52 -15.01 0.93
C ALA A 140 -32.43 -14.18 -0.01
N THR A 141 -32.05 -12.95 -0.38
CA THR A 141 -32.95 -11.98 -1.04
C THR A 141 -32.31 -11.06 -2.08
N ALA A 142 -31.02 -11.19 -2.39
CA ALA A 142 -30.39 -10.42 -3.48
C ALA A 142 -30.19 -11.30 -4.72
N SER A 143 -30.30 -10.71 -5.91
CA SER A 143 -30.00 -11.35 -7.20
C SER A 143 -28.77 -12.25 -7.07
N SER A 144 -28.88 -13.51 -7.51
CA SER A 144 -28.03 -14.68 -7.20
C SER A 144 -26.51 -14.54 -7.35
N CYS A 145 -26.02 -13.36 -7.76
CA CYS A 145 -24.73 -13.18 -8.42
C CYS A 145 -23.91 -11.97 -7.98
N ALA A 146 -24.46 -11.10 -7.14
CA ALA A 146 -23.73 -9.98 -6.56
C ALA A 146 -23.01 -10.46 -5.29
N LEU A 147 -21.76 -10.00 -5.09
CA LEU A 147 -21.06 -10.23 -3.84
C LEU A 147 -21.69 -9.33 -2.76
N ASP A 148 -21.85 -9.84 -1.54
CA ASP A 148 -22.37 -9.05 -0.41
C ASP A 148 -21.31 -8.09 0.19
N VAL A 149 -20.56 -7.39 -0.67
CA VAL A 149 -19.52 -6.43 -0.29
C VAL A 149 -19.53 -5.23 -1.23
N ASP A 150 -19.09 -4.08 -0.71
CA ASP A 150 -19.00 -2.86 -1.50
C ASP A 150 -17.67 -2.80 -2.27
N TYR A 151 -16.57 -3.30 -1.67
CA TYR A 151 -15.23 -3.22 -2.25
C TYR A 151 -14.48 -4.55 -2.24
N VAL A 152 -13.72 -4.78 -3.31
CA VAL A 152 -12.79 -5.91 -3.49
C VAL A 152 -11.41 -5.35 -3.87
N THR A 153 -10.37 -5.67 -3.09
CA THR A 153 -9.02 -5.16 -3.35
C THR A 153 -7.92 -5.94 -2.61
N TRP A 154 -6.64 -5.63 -2.84
CA TRP A 154 -5.55 -6.08 -1.96
C TRP A 154 -5.37 -5.18 -0.74
N ARG A 155 -4.97 -5.79 0.38
CA ARG A 155 -4.56 -5.12 1.62
C ARG A 155 -3.53 -4.04 1.34
N GLY A 156 -2.55 -4.29 0.47
CA GLY A 156 -1.51 -3.33 0.12
C GLY A 156 -2.04 -2.01 -0.44
N HIS A 157 -3.13 -2.04 -1.23
CA HIS A 157 -3.76 -0.82 -1.74
C HIS A 157 -4.40 0.00 -0.62
N LEU A 158 -5.10 -0.68 0.31
CA LEU A 158 -5.67 -0.02 1.49
C LEU A 158 -4.58 0.54 2.40
N THR A 159 -3.44 -0.14 2.54
CA THR A 159 -2.28 0.39 3.28
C THR A 159 -1.80 1.70 2.66
N LYS A 160 -1.68 1.80 1.33
CA LYS A 160 -1.32 3.07 0.65
C LYS A 160 -2.29 4.19 0.99
N LEU A 161 -3.60 3.90 0.95
CA LEU A 161 -4.64 4.86 1.35
C LEU A 161 -4.45 5.31 2.80
N LEU A 162 -4.33 4.39 3.76
CA LEU A 162 -4.14 4.71 5.18
C LEU A 162 -2.93 5.62 5.40
N THR A 163 -1.85 5.43 4.64
CA THR A 163 -0.61 6.21 4.81
C THR A 163 -0.57 7.51 4.02
N THR A 164 -1.50 7.73 3.08
CA THR A 164 -1.48 8.86 2.14
C THR A 164 -1.38 10.24 2.81
N PRO A 165 -2.10 10.54 3.92
CA PRO A 165 -1.99 11.85 4.58
C PRO A 165 -0.59 12.18 5.15
N TYR A 166 0.29 11.18 5.24
CA TYR A 166 1.65 11.29 5.79
C TYR A 166 2.74 10.90 4.80
N GLU A 167 2.38 10.41 3.61
CA GLU A 167 3.33 10.03 2.57
C GLU A 167 3.79 11.30 1.83
N THR A 168 5.10 11.40 1.62
CA THR A 168 5.74 12.60 1.05
C THR A 168 6.69 12.28 -0.10
N ARG A 169 6.81 11.00 -0.49
CA ARG A 169 7.79 10.54 -1.48
C ARG A 169 7.14 9.85 -2.66
N GLU A 170 6.23 8.92 -2.39
CA GLU A 170 5.70 8.00 -3.39
C GLU A 170 4.22 8.27 -3.65
N GLY A 171 3.90 8.73 -4.87
CA GLY A 171 2.52 8.80 -5.36
C GLY A 171 1.93 7.43 -5.69
N TRP A 172 0.65 7.39 -6.05
CA TRP A 172 -0.02 6.15 -6.46
C TRP A 172 -1.09 6.39 -7.53
N LEU A 173 -1.37 5.34 -8.29
CA LEU A 173 -2.52 5.23 -9.18
C LEU A 173 -3.37 4.02 -8.76
N LEU A 174 -4.68 4.23 -8.61
CA LEU A 174 -5.65 3.18 -8.28
C LEU A 174 -6.74 3.15 -9.35
N ALA A 175 -6.76 2.10 -10.17
CA ALA A 175 -7.82 1.82 -11.11
C ALA A 175 -9.03 1.24 -10.38
N VAL A 176 -10.20 1.85 -10.59
CA VAL A 176 -11.46 1.40 -10.01
C VAL A 176 -12.48 1.08 -11.09
N THR A 177 -13.09 -0.09 -10.99
CA THR A 177 -14.17 -0.53 -11.88
C THR A 177 -15.34 -1.03 -11.04
N LYS A 178 -16.55 -0.57 -11.34
CA LYS A 178 -17.78 -1.09 -10.74
C LYS A 178 -18.33 -2.20 -11.64
N PHE A 179 -18.49 -3.40 -11.08
CA PHE A 179 -19.06 -4.54 -11.78
C PHE A 179 -19.92 -5.36 -10.84
N ARG A 180 -21.16 -5.68 -11.25
CA ARG A 180 -22.15 -6.39 -10.42
C ARG A 180 -22.39 -5.70 -9.07
N ASP A 181 -22.43 -4.37 -9.09
CA ASP A 181 -22.57 -3.49 -7.93
C ASP A 181 -21.45 -3.55 -6.87
N THR A 182 -20.36 -4.27 -7.16
CA THR A 182 -19.12 -4.26 -6.36
C THR A 182 -18.07 -3.37 -7.03
N LEU A 183 -17.36 -2.58 -6.23
CA LEU A 183 -16.23 -1.75 -6.66
C LEU A 183 -14.92 -2.54 -6.48
N TYR A 184 -14.23 -2.80 -7.57
CA TYR A 184 -12.91 -3.43 -7.55
C TYR A 184 -11.84 -2.35 -7.63
N ILE A 185 -10.81 -2.45 -6.81
CA ILE A 185 -9.69 -1.49 -6.78
C ILE A 185 -8.39 -2.24 -7.04
N SER A 186 -7.70 -1.89 -8.13
CA SER A 186 -6.38 -2.42 -8.50
C SER A 186 -5.38 -1.30 -8.65
N GLU A 187 -4.19 -1.45 -8.07
CA GLU A 187 -3.10 -0.51 -8.33
C GLU A 187 -2.62 -0.57 -9.78
N VAL A 188 -2.19 0.58 -10.27
CA VAL A 188 -1.44 0.74 -11.51
C VAL A 188 -0.06 1.30 -11.16
N GLU A 189 1.00 0.68 -11.69
CA GLU A 189 2.38 1.16 -11.49
C GLU A 189 2.52 2.57 -12.10
N THR A 190 2.98 3.54 -11.29
CA THR A 190 3.25 4.89 -11.79
C THR A 190 4.54 4.90 -12.61
N GLU A 191 4.69 5.87 -13.51
CA GLU A 191 5.93 6.03 -14.28
C GLU A 191 7.16 6.26 -13.36
N ALA A 192 6.96 6.97 -12.25
CA ALA A 192 8.02 7.17 -11.25
C ALA A 192 8.41 5.85 -10.57
N ALA A 193 7.43 5.03 -10.15
CA ALA A 193 7.67 3.72 -9.56
C ALA A 193 8.32 2.74 -10.55
N TYR A 194 7.91 2.77 -11.82
CA TYR A 194 8.53 2.00 -12.89
C TYR A 194 10.01 2.37 -13.04
N ARG A 195 10.34 3.67 -13.10
CA ARG A 195 11.74 4.13 -13.18
C ARG A 195 12.55 3.75 -11.96
N GLU A 196 11.99 3.85 -10.76
CA GLU A 196 12.67 3.44 -9.53
C GLU A 196 12.96 1.94 -9.51
N ARG A 197 12.01 1.12 -9.98
CA ARG A 197 12.21 -0.33 -10.15
C ARG A 197 13.28 -0.65 -11.18
N MET A 198 13.24 -0.03 -12.36
CA MET A 198 14.21 -0.31 -13.44
C MET A 198 15.62 0.15 -13.10
N ASN A 199 15.77 1.18 -12.27
CA ASN A 199 17.06 1.71 -11.84
C ASN A 199 17.48 1.20 -10.44
N ARG A 200 16.87 0.11 -9.95
CA ARG A 200 17.20 -0.42 -8.63
C ARG A 200 18.64 -0.93 -8.61
N THR A 201 19.40 -0.49 -7.62
CA THR A 201 20.80 -0.90 -7.44
C THR A 201 20.87 -2.33 -6.89
N GLU A 202 21.99 -3.03 -7.13
CA GLU A 202 22.24 -4.36 -6.57
C GLU A 202 22.10 -4.38 -5.03
N ARG A 203 22.56 -3.32 -4.36
CA ARG A 203 22.42 -3.18 -2.91
C ARG A 203 20.96 -3.08 -2.47
N HIS A 204 20.11 -2.40 -3.24
CA HIS A 204 18.68 -2.34 -2.92
C HIS A 204 17.98 -3.68 -3.17
N GLU A 205 18.36 -4.42 -4.21
CA GLU A 205 17.87 -5.78 -4.45
C GLU A 205 18.28 -6.73 -3.31
N GLU A 206 19.53 -6.65 -2.84
CA GLU A 206 20.01 -7.40 -1.68
C GLU A 206 19.21 -7.05 -0.41
N MET A 207 18.90 -5.77 -0.19
CA MET A 207 18.06 -5.37 0.95
C MET A 207 16.61 -5.87 0.86
N MET A 208 16.08 -6.11 -0.34
CA MET A 208 14.77 -6.74 -0.50
C MET A 208 14.82 -8.22 -0.14
N TYR A 209 15.87 -8.93 -0.57
CA TYR A 209 16.14 -10.30 -0.18
C TYR A 209 16.21 -10.48 1.34
N TRP A 210 16.83 -9.52 2.05
CA TRP A 210 16.98 -9.57 3.52
C TRP A 210 15.66 -9.73 4.28
N GLY A 211 14.55 -9.22 3.76
CA GLY A 211 13.22 -9.44 4.35
C GLY A 211 12.84 -10.92 4.32
N TYR A 212 12.85 -11.50 3.12
CA TYR A 212 12.52 -12.92 2.91
C TYR A 212 13.51 -13.87 3.60
N LYS A 213 14.79 -13.50 3.65
CA LYS A 213 15.79 -14.28 4.39
C LYS A 213 15.54 -14.28 5.89
N PHE A 214 15.10 -13.14 6.45
CA PHE A 214 14.71 -13.09 7.86
C PHE A 214 13.49 -13.97 8.15
N GLU A 215 12.52 -14.02 7.24
CA GLU A 215 11.41 -14.97 7.34
C GLU A 215 11.92 -16.41 7.35
N GLN A 216 12.85 -16.77 6.45
CA GLN A 216 13.45 -18.11 6.44
C GLN A 216 14.17 -18.46 7.77
N TYR A 217 14.79 -17.49 8.44
CA TYR A 217 15.41 -17.71 9.76
C TYR A 217 14.42 -17.90 10.91
N THR A 218 13.18 -17.43 10.76
CA THR A 218 12.19 -17.34 11.85
C THR A 218 10.91 -18.12 11.59
N CYS A 219 10.88 -18.90 10.50
CA CYS A 219 9.73 -19.69 10.08
C CYS A 219 10.14 -21.14 9.82
N ALA A 220 9.28 -22.08 10.23
CA ALA A 220 9.36 -23.49 9.88
C ALA A 220 8.18 -23.90 8.99
N ASP A 221 8.36 -24.95 8.17
CA ASP A 221 7.33 -25.43 7.24
C ASP A 221 6.17 -26.12 7.96
N ASP A 222 6.41 -26.68 9.14
CA ASP A 222 5.40 -27.37 9.95
C ASP A 222 5.59 -27.17 11.47
N VAL A 223 4.60 -27.64 12.24
CA VAL A 223 4.53 -27.46 13.70
C VAL A 223 5.60 -28.29 14.46
N HIS A 224 6.35 -29.14 13.81
CA HIS A 224 7.38 -29.97 14.43
C HIS A 224 8.79 -29.68 13.90
N SER A 225 8.91 -29.06 12.73
CA SER A 225 10.19 -28.66 12.15
C SER A 225 10.79 -27.38 12.77
N LEU A 226 12.06 -27.16 12.48
CA LEU A 226 12.82 -25.94 12.77
C LEU A 226 13.05 -25.18 11.47
N PRO A 227 13.38 -23.88 11.54
CA PRO A 227 13.74 -23.11 10.35
C PRO A 227 14.95 -23.73 9.64
N ASP A 228 14.89 -23.83 8.31
CA ASP A 228 16.01 -24.26 7.47
C ASP A 228 16.61 -23.06 6.73
N PRO A 229 17.63 -22.39 7.30
CA PRO A 229 18.28 -21.26 6.65
C PRO A 229 19.15 -21.68 5.44
N GLY A 230 19.44 -22.98 5.25
CA GLY A 230 20.20 -23.49 4.11
C GLY A 230 19.38 -23.58 2.82
N GLY A 231 18.06 -23.54 2.92
CA GLY A 231 17.13 -23.67 1.80
C GLY A 231 17.15 -22.49 0.81
N VAL A 232 16.37 -22.63 -0.26
CA VAL A 232 16.18 -21.57 -1.27
C VAL A 232 15.14 -20.57 -0.81
N VAL A 233 15.42 -19.28 -0.98
CA VAL A 233 14.44 -18.21 -0.81
C VAL A 233 13.73 -17.99 -2.14
N ASN A 234 12.44 -18.29 -2.22
CA ASN A 234 11.64 -18.13 -3.43
C ASN A 234 10.46 -17.17 -3.21
N THR A 235 10.47 -16.00 -3.87
CA THR A 235 9.44 -14.97 -3.67
C THR A 235 8.21 -15.14 -4.56
N ASN A 236 8.13 -16.26 -5.30
CA ASN A 236 6.88 -16.69 -5.90
C ASN A 236 5.94 -17.27 -4.86
N GLU A 237 6.49 -17.87 -3.80
CA GLU A 237 5.75 -18.53 -2.75
C GLU A 237 5.04 -17.50 -1.87
N ALA A 238 3.75 -17.73 -1.61
CA ALA A 238 2.99 -16.87 -0.71
C ALA A 238 1.81 -17.62 -0.11
N PHE A 239 1.51 -17.34 1.16
CA PHE A 239 0.22 -17.60 1.76
C PHE A 239 -0.56 -16.29 1.88
N CYS A 240 -1.83 -16.30 1.47
CA CYS A 240 -2.68 -15.13 1.52
C CYS A 240 -3.97 -15.43 2.30
N THR A 241 -4.23 -14.63 3.33
CA THR A 241 -5.54 -14.61 4.00
C THR A 241 -6.53 -13.78 3.17
N VAL A 242 -7.81 -14.15 3.21
CA VAL A 242 -8.91 -13.35 2.66
C VAL A 242 -9.81 -12.93 3.80
N VAL A 243 -9.93 -11.61 3.98
CA VAL A 243 -10.54 -10.99 5.14
C VAL A 243 -11.76 -10.18 4.74
N ARG A 244 -12.83 -10.33 5.52
CA ARG A 244 -14.04 -9.50 5.43
C ARG A 244 -14.11 -8.60 6.65
N THR A 245 -14.39 -7.32 6.41
CA THR A 245 -14.57 -6.33 7.49
C THR A 245 -15.47 -5.19 7.03
N ARG A 246 -15.65 -4.18 7.88
CA ARG A 246 -16.40 -2.96 7.57
C ARG A 246 -15.70 -1.74 8.16
N LEU A 247 -15.43 -0.75 7.31
CA LEU A 247 -15.00 0.59 7.71
C LEU A 247 -16.18 1.55 7.59
N ALA A 248 -16.67 2.04 8.72
CA ALA A 248 -17.94 2.76 8.85
C ALA A 248 -19.10 1.99 8.20
N HIS A 249 -19.55 2.43 7.02
CA HIS A 249 -20.62 1.79 6.24
C HIS A 249 -20.10 1.02 5.01
N HIS A 250 -18.79 1.06 4.73
CA HIS A 250 -18.15 0.37 3.60
C HIS A 250 -17.81 -1.07 3.96
N ARG A 251 -18.48 -2.05 3.33
CA ARG A 251 -18.16 -3.49 3.47
C ARG A 251 -16.97 -3.83 2.57
N LEU A 252 -15.90 -4.34 3.17
CA LEU A 252 -14.65 -4.64 2.49
C LEU A 252 -14.43 -6.14 2.43
N LEU A 253 -14.05 -6.63 1.26
CA LEU A 253 -13.36 -7.90 1.07
C LEU A 253 -11.97 -7.57 0.56
N PHE A 254 -10.92 -8.03 1.24
CA PHE A 254 -9.57 -7.89 0.73
C PHE A 254 -8.72 -9.08 1.10
N SER A 255 -7.67 -9.31 0.32
CA SER A 255 -6.67 -10.33 0.64
C SER A 255 -5.34 -9.67 0.99
N GLY A 256 -4.53 -10.32 1.81
CA GLY A 256 -3.18 -9.90 2.13
C GLY A 256 -2.30 -11.10 2.40
N GLU A 257 -1.05 -11.01 1.93
CA GLU A 257 -0.01 -11.95 2.31
C GLU A 257 0.23 -11.91 3.82
N VAL A 258 0.44 -13.08 4.41
CA VAL A 258 0.77 -13.29 5.82
C VAL A 258 2.05 -14.12 5.89
N ASP A 259 3.02 -13.62 6.65
CA ASP A 259 4.36 -14.20 6.66
C ASP A 259 4.39 -15.56 7.37
N CYS A 260 3.69 -15.67 8.51
CA CYS A 260 3.55 -16.91 9.28
C CYS A 260 2.41 -16.84 10.32
N ARG A 261 2.19 -17.97 10.99
CA ARG A 261 1.29 -18.11 12.15
C ARG A 261 1.99 -18.63 13.38
N ASP A 262 1.40 -18.41 14.54
CA ASP A 262 1.84 -19.02 15.78
C ASP A 262 1.81 -20.55 15.70
N LYS A 263 2.91 -21.14 16.18
CA LYS A 263 3.13 -22.58 16.28
C LYS A 263 2.37 -23.22 17.45
N ASP A 264 1.95 -22.42 18.43
CA ASP A 264 1.17 -22.87 19.59
C ASP A 264 -0.19 -23.44 19.13
N PRO A 265 -0.52 -24.71 19.44
CA PRO A 265 -1.82 -25.29 19.13
C PRO A 265 -3.00 -24.58 19.80
N SER A 266 -2.75 -23.85 20.89
CA SER A 266 -3.74 -23.03 21.61
C SER A 266 -3.86 -21.60 21.09
N ALA A 267 -3.11 -21.24 20.05
CA ALA A 267 -3.21 -19.94 19.41
C ALA A 267 -4.66 -19.65 18.95
N PRO A 268 -5.10 -18.38 19.02
CA PRO A 268 -6.46 -18.01 18.64
C PRO A 268 -6.73 -18.28 17.15
N ALA A 269 -8.00 -18.29 16.74
CA ALA A 269 -8.33 -18.46 15.34
C ALA A 269 -7.76 -17.32 14.46
N PRO A 270 -7.47 -17.58 13.17
CA PRO A 270 -7.16 -16.54 12.21
C PRO A 270 -8.19 -15.39 12.23
N PRO A 271 -7.75 -14.13 12.06
CA PRO A 271 -6.37 -13.68 11.79
C PRO A 271 -5.51 -13.48 13.06
N ALA A 272 -6.04 -13.77 14.26
CA ALA A 272 -5.38 -13.43 15.52
C ALA A 272 -4.16 -14.31 15.87
N CYS A 273 -3.94 -15.43 15.18
CA CYS A 273 -2.71 -16.23 15.30
C CYS A 273 -1.59 -15.78 14.38
N TYR A 274 -1.82 -14.80 13.51
CA TYR A 274 -0.83 -14.42 12.50
C TYR A 274 0.26 -13.52 13.08
N VAL A 275 1.43 -13.59 12.45
CA VAL A 275 2.60 -12.79 12.81
C VAL A 275 3.16 -12.17 11.53
N GLU A 276 3.36 -10.86 11.56
CA GLU A 276 4.06 -10.13 10.50
C GLU A 276 5.55 -10.03 10.87
N LEU A 277 6.43 -10.29 9.90
CA LEU A 277 7.87 -10.26 10.06
C LEU A 277 8.44 -9.06 9.29
N LYS A 278 9.40 -8.38 9.93
CA LYS A 278 10.04 -7.20 9.35
C LYS A 278 11.52 -7.15 9.68
N THR A 279 12.28 -6.47 8.83
CA THR A 279 13.65 -6.07 9.17
C THR A 279 13.80 -4.55 9.20
N SER A 280 14.71 -4.06 10.02
CA SER A 280 15.07 -2.64 10.07
C SER A 280 16.54 -2.48 10.43
N ALA A 281 17.17 -1.39 9.99
CA ALA A 281 18.45 -1.00 10.55
C ALA A 281 18.32 -0.80 12.07
N GLU A 282 19.36 -1.18 12.80
CA GLU A 282 19.49 -0.94 14.23
C GLU A 282 19.33 0.54 14.60
N ILE A 283 18.82 0.78 15.81
CA ILE A 283 18.46 2.11 16.28
C ILE A 283 19.42 2.51 17.40
N CYS A 284 20.47 3.22 17.01
CA CYS A 284 21.57 3.61 17.90
C CYS A 284 21.42 5.03 18.46
N THR A 285 20.54 5.85 17.86
CA THR A 285 20.35 7.26 18.24
C THR A 285 18.87 7.62 18.46
N PRO A 286 18.58 8.63 19.30
CA PRO A 286 17.22 9.15 19.46
C PRO A 286 16.59 9.64 18.14
N LYS A 287 17.41 10.18 17.23
CA LYS A 287 16.94 10.64 15.91
C LYS A 287 16.50 9.47 15.03
N GLN A 288 17.27 8.38 14.99
CA GLN A 288 16.88 7.15 14.29
C GLN A 288 15.59 6.58 14.87
N ARG A 289 15.44 6.59 16.21
CA ARG A 289 14.22 6.14 16.90
C ARG A 289 13.00 6.97 16.51
N SER A 290 13.13 8.29 16.53
CA SER A 290 12.08 9.23 16.09
C SER A 290 11.69 8.97 14.62
N ASN A 291 12.66 8.80 13.73
CA ASN A 291 12.37 8.48 12.32
C ASN A 291 11.68 7.12 12.17
N PHE A 292 12.11 6.10 12.91
CA PHE A 292 11.47 4.79 12.93
C PHE A 292 10.00 4.88 13.35
N HIS A 293 9.70 5.57 14.45
CA HIS A 293 8.34 5.81 14.92
C HIS A 293 7.49 6.57 13.90
N ARG A 294 8.05 7.63 13.30
CA ARG A 294 7.30 8.53 12.41
C ARG A 294 6.98 7.95 11.04
N PHE A 295 7.87 7.13 10.49
CA PHE A 295 7.79 6.71 9.09
C PHE A 295 7.60 5.20 8.94
N LYS A 296 8.40 4.40 9.64
CA LYS A 296 8.38 2.94 9.45
C LYS A 296 7.22 2.30 10.21
N LEU A 297 7.04 2.70 11.47
CA LEU A 297 5.98 2.14 12.32
C LEU A 297 4.57 2.45 11.79
N LEU A 298 4.38 3.57 11.07
CA LEU A 298 3.14 3.88 10.35
C LEU A 298 2.81 2.79 9.32
N LYS A 299 3.78 2.42 8.47
CA LYS A 299 3.58 1.42 7.41
C LYS A 299 3.30 0.05 8.02
N TRP A 300 4.02 -0.33 9.07
CA TRP A 300 3.82 -1.60 9.79
C TRP A 300 2.45 -1.68 10.47
N TRP A 301 2.05 -0.60 11.15
CA TRP A 301 0.72 -0.49 11.76
C TRP A 301 -0.36 -0.63 10.70
N ALA A 302 -0.32 0.16 9.62
CA ALA A 302 -1.35 0.15 8.58
C ALA A 302 -1.44 -1.23 7.88
N GLN A 303 -0.31 -1.88 7.62
CA GLN A 303 -0.24 -3.19 7.00
C GLN A 303 -0.88 -4.29 7.88
N SER A 304 -0.63 -4.27 9.18
CA SER A 304 -1.06 -5.35 10.09
C SER A 304 -2.43 -5.09 10.72
N PHE A 305 -2.77 -3.83 10.98
CA PHE A 305 -4.05 -3.42 11.56
C PHE A 305 -5.24 -3.77 10.67
N LEU A 306 -5.10 -3.59 9.35
CA LEU A 306 -6.15 -3.90 8.37
C LEU A 306 -6.62 -5.36 8.44
N PRO A 307 -5.75 -6.38 8.22
CA PRO A 307 -6.17 -7.78 8.30
C PRO A 307 -6.41 -8.28 9.72
N GLY A 308 -6.06 -7.51 10.76
CA GLY A 308 -6.20 -7.93 12.16
C GLY A 308 -5.05 -8.80 12.66
N VAL A 309 -3.86 -8.67 12.06
CA VAL A 309 -2.62 -9.32 12.54
C VAL A 309 -2.17 -8.59 13.82
N PRO A 310 -2.07 -9.26 14.97
CA PRO A 310 -1.91 -8.59 16.26
C PRO A 310 -0.49 -8.08 16.56
N ARG A 311 0.54 -8.65 15.93
CA ARG A 311 1.94 -8.34 16.24
C ARG A 311 2.86 -8.36 15.02
N VAL A 312 3.88 -7.51 15.09
CA VAL A 312 5.01 -7.47 14.16
C VAL A 312 6.27 -7.86 14.91
N VAL A 313 7.01 -8.84 14.42
CA VAL A 313 8.34 -9.20 14.93
C VAL A 313 9.39 -8.59 14.01
N ALA A 314 10.27 -7.77 14.57
CA ALA A 314 11.28 -7.03 13.83
C ALA A 314 12.69 -7.50 14.15
N GLY A 315 13.43 -7.95 13.13
CA GLY A 315 14.88 -8.12 13.19
C GLY A 315 15.59 -6.80 12.94
N PHE A 316 16.31 -6.29 13.95
CA PHE A 316 17.18 -5.13 13.84
C PHE A 316 18.59 -5.57 13.43
N ARG A 317 19.00 -5.11 12.25
CA ARG A 317 20.26 -5.49 11.62
C ARG A 317 21.27 -4.34 11.61
N ASP A 318 22.54 -4.71 11.64
CA ASP A 318 23.64 -3.78 11.43
C ASP A 318 23.80 -3.38 9.94
N HIS A 319 24.90 -2.70 9.64
CA HIS A 319 25.24 -2.26 8.28
C HIS A 319 25.72 -3.40 7.36
N GLU A 320 26.21 -4.48 7.93
CA GLU A 320 26.72 -5.67 7.23
C GLU A 320 25.61 -6.70 6.94
N GLY A 321 24.38 -6.45 7.42
CA GLY A 321 23.23 -7.30 7.14
C GLY A 321 23.00 -8.37 8.20
N VAL A 322 23.66 -8.29 9.36
CA VAL A 322 23.49 -9.25 10.46
C VAL A 322 22.40 -8.78 11.41
N VAL A 323 21.41 -9.63 11.72
CA VAL A 323 20.39 -9.33 12.73
C VAL A 323 20.98 -9.47 14.13
N VAL A 324 21.23 -8.33 14.77
CA VAL A 324 21.84 -8.26 16.10
C VAL A 324 20.82 -8.24 17.22
N SER A 325 19.56 -7.90 16.94
CA SER A 325 18.48 -8.00 17.94
C SER A 325 17.10 -8.21 17.32
N VAL A 326 16.18 -8.80 18.09
CA VAL A 326 14.78 -9.01 17.70
C VAL A 326 13.84 -8.37 18.73
N GLU A 327 12.82 -7.66 18.25
CA GLU A 327 11.80 -7.03 19.09
C GLU A 327 10.39 -7.30 18.55
N THR A 328 9.42 -7.53 19.44
CA THR A 328 8.01 -7.70 19.08
C THR A 328 7.23 -6.41 19.37
N PHE A 329 6.45 -5.96 18.39
CA PHE A 329 5.58 -4.80 18.47
C PHE A 329 4.12 -5.23 18.38
N ASP A 330 3.37 -5.10 19.47
CA ASP A 330 1.91 -5.30 19.46
C ASP A 330 1.23 -4.12 18.75
N ILE A 331 0.39 -4.43 17.74
CA ILE A 331 -0.32 -3.42 16.95
C ILE A 331 -1.20 -2.51 17.83
N SER A 332 -1.85 -3.09 18.84
CA SER A 332 -2.69 -2.35 19.79
C SER A 332 -1.91 -1.35 20.65
N LYS A 333 -0.60 -1.55 20.83
CA LYS A 333 0.27 -0.70 21.66
C LYS A 333 1.05 0.33 20.84
N MET A 334 1.11 0.21 19.51
CA MET A 334 1.87 1.15 18.65
C MET A 334 1.44 2.61 18.80
N SER A 335 0.14 2.86 19.01
CA SER A 335 -0.38 4.22 19.25
C SER A 335 0.19 4.86 20.53
N GLN A 336 0.52 4.05 21.54
CA GLN A 336 1.15 4.53 22.78
C GLN A 336 2.64 4.84 22.56
N LEU A 337 3.33 4.05 21.74
CA LEU A 337 4.74 4.27 21.41
C LEU A 337 4.97 5.63 20.73
N ILE A 338 4.03 6.03 19.87
CA ILE A 338 4.11 7.29 19.12
C ILE A 338 3.48 8.48 19.84
N LYS A 339 2.79 8.27 20.97
CA LYS A 339 1.99 9.31 21.64
C LYS A 339 2.81 10.53 22.07
N LYS A 340 4.07 10.30 22.46
CA LYS A 340 5.00 11.37 22.88
C LYS A 340 5.83 11.91 21.71
N GLU A 341 5.67 11.37 20.52
CA GLU A 341 6.45 11.76 19.34
C GLU A 341 5.84 13.01 18.69
N HIS A 342 6.61 14.09 18.62
CA HIS A 342 6.14 15.36 18.06
C HIS A 342 5.92 15.23 16.54
N ASN A 343 4.81 15.79 16.03
CA ASN A 343 4.43 15.73 14.62
C ASN A 343 4.43 14.31 14.03
N CYS A 344 3.95 13.34 14.81
CA CYS A 344 3.78 11.96 14.37
C CYS A 344 2.42 11.72 13.70
N TRP A 345 2.25 10.53 13.13
CA TRP A 345 1.01 10.09 12.51
C TRP A 345 -0.05 9.74 13.55
N LYS A 346 -1.32 9.80 13.14
CA LYS A 346 -2.47 9.47 13.98
C LYS A 346 -3.28 8.36 13.29
N PRO A 347 -3.56 7.22 13.97
CA PRO A 347 -4.45 6.18 13.44
C PRO A 347 -5.80 6.72 12.96
N THR A 348 -6.34 7.71 13.67
CA THR A 348 -7.62 8.37 13.33
C THR A 348 -7.57 9.03 11.96
N VAL A 349 -6.53 9.83 11.68
CA VAL A 349 -6.32 10.48 10.37
C VAL A 349 -6.24 9.45 9.26
N CYS A 350 -5.45 8.38 9.46
CA CYS A 350 -5.25 7.32 8.46
C CYS A 350 -6.58 6.65 8.07
N MET A 351 -7.36 6.25 9.08
CA MET A 351 -8.63 5.55 8.86
C MET A 351 -9.73 6.47 8.32
N ASN A 352 -9.75 7.74 8.76
CA ASN A 352 -10.72 8.70 8.28
C ASN A 352 -10.48 9.10 6.83
N PHE A 353 -9.23 9.31 6.42
CA PHE A 353 -8.90 9.51 5.01
C PHE A 353 -9.32 8.31 4.16
N CYS A 354 -8.98 7.09 4.59
CA CYS A 354 -9.39 5.89 3.86
C CYS A 354 -10.92 5.78 3.74
N CYS A 355 -11.66 6.09 4.81
CA CYS A 355 -13.13 6.09 4.81
C CYS A 355 -13.70 7.11 3.81
N ASP A 356 -13.14 8.33 3.79
CA ASP A 356 -13.61 9.39 2.89
C ASP A 356 -13.21 9.13 1.44
N PHE A 357 -12.05 8.52 1.21
CA PHE A 357 -11.64 8.03 -0.11
C PHE A 357 -12.62 6.97 -0.65
N LEU A 358 -12.99 5.97 0.16
CA LEU A 358 -13.98 4.99 -0.26
C LEU A 358 -15.34 5.67 -0.57
N SER A 359 -15.80 6.60 0.28
CA SER A 359 -17.02 7.37 0.00
C SER A 359 -16.94 8.16 -1.31
N TYR A 360 -15.79 8.79 -1.57
CA TYR A 360 -15.52 9.53 -2.80
C TYR A 360 -15.56 8.61 -4.03
N VAL A 361 -14.90 7.45 -3.96
CA VAL A 361 -14.93 6.44 -5.02
C VAL A 361 -16.36 5.99 -5.30
N LYS A 362 -17.17 5.69 -4.27
CA LYS A 362 -18.55 5.25 -4.44
C LYS A 362 -19.44 6.30 -5.11
N HIS A 363 -19.18 7.57 -4.84
CA HIS A 363 -19.90 8.68 -5.44
C HIS A 363 -19.52 8.90 -6.91
N VAL A 364 -18.25 8.71 -7.25
CA VAL A 364 -17.71 8.96 -8.60
C VAL A 364 -17.91 7.77 -9.54
N ALA A 365 -17.56 6.56 -9.11
CA ALA A 365 -17.53 5.35 -9.93
C ALA A 365 -18.91 4.66 -9.97
N THR A 366 -19.86 5.28 -10.68
CA THR A 366 -21.28 4.87 -10.65
C THR A 366 -21.67 3.89 -11.76
N GLU A 367 -20.97 3.91 -12.90
CA GLU A 367 -21.30 3.07 -14.06
C GLU A 367 -20.97 1.60 -13.79
N ASN A 368 -22.00 0.75 -13.75
CA ASN A 368 -21.85 -0.70 -13.53
C ASN A 368 -21.44 -1.39 -14.84
N ASN A 369 -20.16 -1.25 -15.21
CA ASN A 369 -19.62 -1.72 -16.47
C ASN A 369 -18.15 -2.15 -16.29
N PRO A 370 -17.79 -3.42 -16.55
CA PRO A 370 -16.43 -3.91 -16.36
C PRO A 370 -15.39 -3.28 -17.32
N HIS A 371 -15.84 -2.60 -18.37
CA HIS A 371 -15.00 -1.93 -19.37
C HIS A 371 -14.65 -0.48 -19.01
N VAL A 372 -15.25 0.05 -17.94
CA VAL A 372 -15.01 1.42 -17.48
C VAL A 372 -14.06 1.41 -16.29
N VAL A 373 -13.02 2.24 -16.40
CA VAL A 373 -12.03 2.43 -15.35
C VAL A 373 -12.00 3.89 -14.93
N TYR A 374 -12.24 4.13 -13.64
CA TYR A 374 -11.98 5.39 -12.97
C TYR A 374 -10.57 5.29 -12.38
N LEU A 375 -9.61 5.97 -12.99
CA LEU A 375 -8.22 5.97 -12.54
C LEU A 375 -8.01 7.11 -11.56
N PHE A 376 -7.97 6.80 -10.27
CA PHE A 376 -7.65 7.74 -9.20
C PHE A 376 -6.15 7.94 -9.13
N SER A 377 -5.72 9.20 -9.06
CA SER A 377 -4.32 9.60 -9.05
C SER A 377 -4.02 10.47 -7.86
N TRP A 378 -2.88 10.22 -7.24
CA TRP A 378 -2.38 11.04 -6.16
C TRP A 378 -0.86 11.16 -6.20
N GLU A 379 -0.37 12.36 -5.94
CA GLU A 379 1.04 12.68 -5.75
C GLU A 379 1.20 13.42 -4.42
N PRO A 380 2.37 13.31 -3.76
CA PRO A 380 2.65 14.03 -2.52
C PRO A 380 2.25 15.51 -2.57
N HIS A 381 1.59 15.98 -1.51
CA HIS A 381 1.12 17.36 -1.34
C HIS A 381 0.03 17.82 -2.34
N ARG A 382 -0.55 16.90 -3.10
CA ARG A 382 -1.73 17.15 -3.95
C ARG A 382 -2.98 16.53 -3.36
N ASP A 383 -4.12 17.00 -3.84
CA ASP A 383 -5.40 16.35 -3.64
C ASP A 383 -5.52 15.17 -4.63
N VAL A 384 -6.30 14.16 -4.27
CA VAL A 384 -6.61 13.04 -5.15
C VAL A 384 -7.49 13.54 -6.29
N THR A 385 -7.15 13.19 -7.52
CA THR A 385 -7.99 13.45 -8.71
C THR A 385 -8.34 12.13 -9.39
N TYR A 386 -9.22 12.16 -10.40
CA TYR A 386 -9.51 10.97 -11.20
C TYR A 386 -9.65 11.31 -12.68
N SER A 387 -9.50 10.29 -13.52
CA SER A 387 -9.80 10.31 -14.95
C SER A 387 -10.63 9.08 -15.32
N VAL A 388 -11.41 9.14 -16.38
CA VAL A 388 -12.28 8.03 -16.82
C VAL A 388 -11.76 7.48 -18.14
N HIS A 389 -11.62 6.16 -18.21
CA HIS A 389 -11.12 5.43 -19.37
C HIS A 389 -12.09 4.31 -19.74
N ARG A 390 -12.22 4.02 -21.04
CA ARG A 390 -13.03 2.91 -21.57
C ARG A 390 -12.14 2.02 -22.42
N ASP A 391 -12.23 0.71 -22.24
CA ASP A 391 -11.51 -0.29 -23.05
C ASP A 391 -10.02 0.02 -23.19
N SER A 392 -9.39 0.47 -22.10
CA SER A 392 -8.00 0.91 -22.08
C SER A 392 -7.08 -0.10 -21.40
N GLN A 393 -5.77 0.17 -21.45
CA GLN A 393 -4.74 -0.59 -20.74
C GLN A 393 -4.95 -0.66 -19.21
N TYR A 394 -5.74 0.25 -18.65
CA TYR A 394 -6.06 0.26 -17.21
C TYR A 394 -7.15 -0.75 -16.84
N SER A 395 -7.81 -1.37 -17.82
CA SER A 395 -8.78 -2.44 -17.57
C SER A 395 -8.08 -3.61 -16.89
N PHE A 396 -8.68 -4.11 -15.81
CA PHE A 396 -8.05 -5.12 -14.96
C PHE A 396 -8.97 -6.26 -14.55
N LEU A 397 -10.27 -6.19 -14.83
CA LEU A 397 -11.14 -7.36 -14.69
C LEU A 397 -10.99 -8.24 -15.92
N PRO A 398 -10.46 -9.47 -15.78
CA PRO A 398 -10.21 -10.33 -16.93
C PRO A 398 -11.51 -10.94 -17.46
N HIS A 399 -11.54 -11.24 -18.76
CA HIS A 399 -12.72 -11.79 -19.43
C HIS A 399 -13.26 -13.06 -18.74
N TRP A 400 -12.38 -13.96 -18.30
CA TRP A 400 -12.78 -15.19 -17.60
C TRP A 400 -13.57 -14.90 -16.32
N TYR A 401 -13.26 -13.82 -15.59
CA TYR A 401 -13.98 -13.44 -14.38
C TYR A 401 -15.33 -12.84 -14.73
N VAL A 402 -15.33 -11.88 -15.66
CA VAL A 402 -16.56 -11.21 -16.12
C VAL A 402 -17.55 -12.22 -16.67
N GLU A 403 -17.11 -13.14 -17.52
CA GLU A 403 -17.93 -14.18 -18.12
C GLU A 403 -18.50 -15.15 -17.08
N GLN A 404 -17.67 -15.69 -16.17
CA GLN A 404 -18.12 -16.64 -15.13
C GLN A 404 -19.08 -16.02 -14.14
N MET A 405 -18.85 -14.75 -13.80
CA MET A 405 -19.82 -14.00 -13.03
C MET A 405 -21.12 -13.90 -13.85
N SER A 406 -21.06 -13.54 -15.14
CA SER A 406 -22.20 -13.11 -15.99
C SER A 406 -23.32 -14.10 -16.37
N LYS A 407 -23.08 -15.30 -16.93
CA LYS A 407 -22.74 -16.48 -16.14
C LYS A 407 -23.97 -17.02 -15.43
N SER A 408 -24.04 -16.69 -14.16
CA SER A 408 -25.02 -17.21 -13.21
C SER A 408 -26.08 -16.17 -12.89
#